data_AF-C6F954-F1
#
_entry.id   AF-C6F954-F1
#
_cell.length_a   1.000
_cell.length_b   1.000
_cell.length_c   1.000
_cell.angle_alpha   90.00
_cell.angle_beta   90.00
_cell.angle_gamma   90.00
#
_symmetry.space_group_name_H-M   'P 1'
#
loop_
_entity.id
_entity.type
_entity.pdbx_description
1 polymer ?
#
loop_
_entity_poly.entity_id
_entity_poly.type
_entity_poly.pdbx_seq_one_letter_code
_entity_poly.pdbx_strand_id
1 'polypeptide(L)'
;MELALSLEKLTNQKLLNLHAVAQEANDGQMTDFIEGNFLTQQVEAIKKVSEYVSQLRRMGKGHAVWHFDQMLLNGADVAPAPDAGALAA
;
A
#
# COMPACT_ATOMS: atom_id res chain seq x y z
N MET A 1 0.46 9.71 7.07
CA MET A 1 0.50 8.58 6.11
C MET A 1 1.71 7.68 6.27
N GLU A 2 2.90 8.17 6.62
CA GLU A 2 4.09 7.29 6.77
C GLU A 2 3.93 6.19 7.83
N LEU A 3 3.24 6.50 8.93
CA LEU A 3 2.89 5.50 9.94
C LEU A 3 2.00 4.39 9.36
N ALA A 4 0.98 4.75 8.58
CA ALA A 4 0.11 3.78 7.93
C ALA A 4 0.90 2.87 6.98
N LEU A 5 1.81 3.43 6.18
CA LEU A 5 2.70 2.63 5.32
C LEU A 5 3.56 1.65 6.11
N SER A 6 4.08 2.09 7.27
CA SER A 6 4.89 1.25 8.14
C SER A 6 4.08 0.11 8.75
N LEU A 7 2.82 0.37 9.12
CA LEU A 7 1.90 -0.63 9.62
C LEU A 7 1.53 -1.65 8.54
N GLU A 8 1.22 -1.22 7.31
CA GLU A 8 0.91 -2.14 6.22
C GLU A 8 2.06 -3.10 5.89
N LYS A 9 3.29 -2.57 5.86
CA LYS A 9 4.51 -3.39 5.70
C LYS A 9 4.70 -4.36 6.85
N LEU A 10 4.45 -3.93 8.09
CA LEU A 10 4.54 -4.79 9.27
C LEU A 10 3.51 -5.93 9.19
N THR A 11 2.26 -5.62 8.85
CA THR A 11 1.19 -6.62 8.69
C THR A 11 1.54 -7.65 7.61
N ASN A 12 2.02 -7.19 6.44
CA ASN A 12 2.47 -8.10 5.38
C ASN A 12 3.62 -9.01 5.86
N GLN A 13 4.60 -8.46 6.58
CA GLN A 13 5.68 -9.27 7.16
C GLN A 13 5.15 -10.32 8.16
N LYS A 14 4.15 -9.96 8.98
CA LYS A 14 3.54 -10.92 9.91
C LYS A 14 2.76 -12.02 9.18
N LEU A 15 2.12 -11.71 8.07
CA LEU A 15 1.45 -12.70 7.21
C LEU A 15 2.45 -13.65 6.55
N LEU A 16 3.59 -13.14 6.07
CA LEU A 16 4.67 -13.98 5.53
C LEU A 16 5.25 -14.92 6.60
N ASN A 17 5.41 -14.42 7.83
CA ASN A 17 5.87 -15.26 8.94
C ASN A 17 4.84 -16.35 9.29
N LEU A 18 3.54 -16.02 9.28
CA LEU A 18 2.47 -17.00 9.51
C LEU A 18 2.44 -18.05 8.40
N HIS A 19 2.59 -17.63 7.15
CA HIS A 19 2.69 -18.52 6.00
C HIS A 19 3.86 -19.50 6.13
N ALA A 20 5.04 -19.01 6.53
CA ALA A 20 6.21 -19.87 6.77
C ALA A 20 5.95 -20.92 7.86
N VAL A 21 5.31 -20.55 8.96
CA VAL A 21 4.93 -21.51 10.03
C VAL A 21 3.92 -22.55 9.52
N ALA A 22 2.93 -22.13 8.74
CA ALA A 22 1.96 -23.05 8.12
C ALA A 22 2.65 -24.04 7.16
N GLN A 23 3.61 -23.54 6.37
CA GLN A 23 4.42 -24.36 5.48
C GLN A 23 5.29 -25.37 6.26
N GLU A 24 5.95 -24.95 7.34
CA GLU A 24 6.73 -25.86 8.21
C GLU A 24 5.85 -26.94 8.86
N ALA A 25 4.58 -26.62 9.15
CA ALA A 25 3.60 -27.57 9.67
C ALA A 25 2.98 -28.49 8.58
N ASN A 26 3.34 -28.32 7.30
CA ASN A 26 2.69 -28.97 6.15
C ASN A 26 1.16 -28.73 6.07
N ASP A 27 0.70 -27.57 6.54
CA ASP A 27 -0.70 -27.17 6.44
C ASP A 27 -0.98 -26.44 5.13
N GLY A 28 -1.23 -27.22 4.08
CA GLY A 28 -1.51 -26.69 2.74
C GLY A 28 -2.78 -25.85 2.65
N GLN A 29 -3.77 -26.08 3.53
CA GLN A 29 -5.00 -25.30 3.54
C GLN A 29 -4.74 -23.90 4.09
N MET A 30 -3.98 -23.78 5.17
CA MET A 30 -3.64 -22.50 5.76
C MET A 30 -2.74 -21.68 4.82
N THR A 31 -1.77 -22.29 4.14
CA THR A 31 -0.94 -21.56 3.16
C THR A 31 -1.78 -20.99 2.00
N ASP A 32 -2.68 -21.79 1.42
CA ASP A 32 -3.58 -21.36 0.35
C ASP A 32 -4.53 -20.24 0.81
N PHE A 33 -5.07 -20.35 2.03
CA PHE A 33 -5.91 -19.32 2.62
C PHE A 33 -5.18 -17.98 2.77
N ILE A 34 -3.93 -17.99 3.25
CA ILE A 34 -3.12 -16.78 3.43
C ILE A 34 -2.78 -16.13 2.08
N GLU A 35 -2.35 -16.93 1.11
CA GLU A 35 -2.00 -16.48 -0.24
C GLU A 35 -3.21 -15.87 -0.96
N GLY A 36 -4.32 -16.62 -1.00
CA GLY A 36 -5.51 -16.24 -1.76
C GLY A 36 -6.28 -15.05 -1.18
N ASN A 37 -6.27 -14.87 0.15
CA ASN A 37 -7.09 -13.84 0.79
C ASN A 37 -6.30 -12.61 1.25
N PHE A 38 -5.01 -12.72 1.56
CA PHE A 38 -4.30 -11.64 2.24
C PHE A 38 -3.05 -11.14 1.52
N LEU A 39 -2.18 -12.02 1.01
CA LEU A 39 -0.88 -11.58 0.49
C LEU A 39 -1.02 -10.65 -0.71
N THR A 40 -1.88 -10.98 -1.68
CA THR A 40 -2.15 -10.12 -2.84
C THR A 40 -2.71 -8.76 -2.43
N GLN A 41 -3.71 -8.76 -1.54
CA GLN A 41 -4.35 -7.53 -1.06
C GLN A 41 -3.37 -6.63 -0.31
N GLN A 42 -2.47 -7.20 0.50
CA GLN A 42 -1.45 -6.43 1.20
C GLN A 42 -0.45 -5.77 0.24
N VAL A 43 -0.07 -6.42 -0.86
CA VAL A 43 0.82 -5.80 -1.86
C VAL A 43 0.16 -4.59 -2.51
N GLU A 44 -1.13 -4.71 -2.86
CA GLU A 44 -1.91 -3.61 -3.42
C GLU A 44 -2.10 -2.46 -2.42
N ALA A 45 -2.41 -2.78 -1.16
CA ALA A 45 -2.54 -1.79 -0.09
C ALA A 45 -1.23 -1.03 0.17
N ILE A 46 -0.10 -1.74 0.28
CA ILE A 46 1.22 -1.13 0.45
C ILE A 46 1.54 -0.20 -0.72
N LYS A 47 1.24 -0.62 -1.97
CA LYS A 47 1.46 0.20 -3.16
C LYS A 47 0.63 1.49 -3.08
N LYS A 48 -0.67 1.38 -2.83
CA LYS A 48 -1.59 2.52 -2.73
C LYS A 48 -1.15 3.52 -1.65
N VAL A 49 -0.81 3.04 -0.46
CA VAL A 49 -0.34 3.91 0.63
C VAL A 49 1.04 4.51 0.32
N SER A 50 1.93 3.79 -0.38
CA SER A 50 3.22 4.33 -0.83
C SER A 50 3.07 5.47 -1.83
N GLU A 51 2.13 5.35 -2.77
CA GLU A 51 1.78 6.40 -3.73
C GLU A 51 1.23 7.63 -3.02
N TYR A 52 0.36 7.44 -2.01
CA TYR A 52 -0.15 8.52 -1.17
C TYR A 52 0.95 9.26 -0.41
N VAL A 53 1.88 8.53 0.21
CA VAL A 53 3.05 9.12 0.90
C VAL A 53 3.89 9.94 -0.08
N SER A 54 4.12 9.41 -1.28
CA SER A 54 4.96 10.06 -2.30
C SER A 54 4.32 11.36 -2.81
N GLN A 55 3.01 11.38 -3.03
CA GLN A 55 2.27 12.58 -3.41
C GLN A 55 2.29 13.64 -2.30
N LEU A 56 1.96 13.26 -1.07
CA LEU A 56 1.97 14.20 0.06
C LEU A 56 3.35 14.83 0.29
N ARG A 57 4.44 14.09 0.05
CA ARG A 57 5.80 14.63 0.09
C ARG A 57 6.06 15.66 -1.03
N ARG A 58 5.45 15.51 -2.21
CA ARG A 58 5.60 16.44 -3.36
C ARG A 58 4.68 17.66 -3.27
N MET A 59 3.49 17.51 -2.69
CA MET A 59 2.40 18.51 -2.73
C MET A 59 2.58 19.69 -1.75
N GLY A 60 3.53 19.63 -0.82
CA GLY A 60 3.77 20.71 0.15
C GLY A 60 2.64 20.82 1.20
N LYS A 61 2.49 22.01 1.82
CA LYS A 61 1.51 22.27 2.89
C LYS A 61 0.36 23.16 2.40
N GLY A 62 -0.76 23.18 3.15
CA GLY A 62 -1.88 24.08 2.91
C GLY A 62 -2.91 23.51 1.93
N HIS A 63 -3.29 24.28 0.92
CA HIS A 63 -4.41 23.98 0.01
C HIS A 63 -4.29 22.63 -0.72
N ALA A 64 -3.06 22.21 -1.04
CA ALA A 64 -2.82 20.92 -1.69
C ALA A 64 -3.21 19.73 -0.78
N VAL A 65 -3.00 19.85 0.53
CA VAL A 65 -3.40 18.82 1.50
C VAL A 65 -4.92 18.74 1.62
N TRP A 66 -5.61 19.89 1.56
CA TRP A 66 -7.07 19.92 1.54
C TRP A 66 -7.64 19.23 0.29
N HIS A 67 -7.08 19.48 -0.89
CA HIS A 67 -7.49 18.76 -2.10
C HIS A 67 -7.24 17.26 -2.02
N PHE A 68 -6.10 16.86 -1.45
CA PHE A 68 -5.79 15.44 -1.22
C PHE A 68 -6.83 14.79 -0.29
N ASP A 69 -7.26 15.48 0.77
CA ASP A 69 -8.32 15.03 1.65
C ASP A 69 -9.67 14.88 0.93
N GLN A 70 -10.05 15.87 0.10
CA GLN A 70 -11.27 15.78 -0.73
C GLN A 70 -11.20 14.62 -1.75
N MET A 71 -10.04 14.36 -2.34
CA MET A 71 -9.82 13.23 -3.24
C MET A 71 -10.09 11.89 -2.53
N LEU A 72 -9.60 11.73 -1.30
CA LEU A 72 -9.84 10.53 -0.48
C LEU A 72 -11.32 10.36 -0.12
N LEU A 73 -12.01 11.43 0.28
CA LEU A 73 -13.44 11.40 0.63
C LEU A 73 -14.33 11.00 -0.56
N ASN A 74 -13.96 11.42 -1.76
CA ASN A 74 -14.74 11.16 -2.97
C ASN A 74 -14.41 9.82 -3.63
N GLY A 75 -13.51 9.02 -3.04
CA GLY A 75 -13.12 7.72 -3.58
C GLY A 75 -12.38 7.82 -4.93
N ALA A 76 -11.82 8.98 -5.26
CA ALA A 76 -11.00 9.12 -6.45
C ALA A 76 -9.70 8.35 -6.22
N ASP A 77 -9.51 7.26 -6.97
CA ASP A 77 -8.23 6.57 -6.98
C ASP A 77 -7.14 7.51 -7.50
N VAL A 78 -5.97 7.36 -6.91
CA VAL A 78 -4.81 8.16 -7.30
C VAL A 78 -4.47 7.85 -8.75
N ALA A 79 -4.57 8.87 -9.59
CA ALA A 79 -3.93 8.83 -10.89
C ALA A 79 -2.43 8.54 -10.66
N PRO A 80 -1.83 7.58 -11.38
CA PRO A 80 -0.41 7.29 -11.22
C PRO A 80 0.37 8.60 -11.35
N ALA A 81 1.28 8.83 -10.40
CA ALA A 81 2.07 10.05 -10.40
C ALA A 81 2.70 10.24 -11.79
N PRO A 82 2.64 11.44 -12.39
CA PRO A 82 3.34 11.69 -13.64
C PRO A 82 4.79 11.32 -13.41
N ASP A 83 5.24 10.39 -14.24
CA ASP A 83 6.60 9.97 -14.39
C ASP A 83 7.47 11.22 -14.43
N ALA A 84 8.38 11.33 -13.47
CA ALA A 84 9.28 12.49 -13.35
C ALA A 84 10.24 12.63 -14.55
N GLY A 85 10.08 11.83 -15.61
CA GLY A 85 10.80 11.88 -16.88
C GLY A 85 10.08 12.57 -18.04
N ALA A 86 8.78 12.89 -17.93
CA ALA A 86 8.02 13.46 -19.06
C ALA A 86 8.13 14.99 -19.23
N LEU A 87 8.86 15.70 -18.37
CA LEU A 87 9.01 17.16 -18.41
C LEU A 87 10.37 17.65 -18.98
N ALA A 88 11.08 16.80 -19.72
CA ALA A 88 12.42 17.11 -20.25
C ALA A 88 12.54 17.04 -21.79
N ALA A 89 11.47 17.28 -22.55
CA ALA A 89 11.52 17.41 -24.01
C ALA A 89 10.91 18.73 -24.48
#